data_AF-D3ADV3-F1
#
_entry.id   AF-D3ADV3-F1
#
_cell.length_a   1.000
_cell.length_b   1.000
_cell.length_c   1.000
_cell.angle_alpha   90.00
_cell.angle_beta   90.00
_cell.angle_gamma   90.00
#
_symmetry.space_group_name_H-M   'P 1'
#
loop_
_entity.id
_entity.type
_entity.pdbx_description
1 polymer ?
#
loop_
_entity_poly.entity_id
_entity_poly.type
_entity_poly.pdbx_seq_one_letter_code
_entity_poly.pdbx_strand_id
1 'polypeptide(L)'
;IYTTEQDSAGDEAAVKGRLFEAIEAIPGFGDTGVIVGELKITTFVPASEGTSDRPDGMDGSFAFTLLLSKGNSKGGAGGAGTIRARGYSYIPGGRPSGSNDGEDYGSNAVNPDILHGTWERTETGIWKFRQTGGAYAVSRWGMVDGLWYYFDGEGRMLTGWQYINQQWYYLCTEEDTKTKIGLKEGAMATGWHFDSAYQAWFYLGTDGAMAIGQREIDGKRYYFNPESDGTKGALQKEEIL
;
A
#
# COMPACT_ATOMS: atom_id res chain seq x y z
N ILE A 1 -10.45 14.21 19.53
CA ILE A 1 -9.19 13.78 18.90
C ILE A 1 -9.37 14.03 17.42
N TYR A 2 -8.55 14.89 16.81
CA TYR A 2 -8.67 15.19 15.38
C TYR A 2 -8.09 14.03 14.58
N THR A 3 -8.68 13.70 13.43
CA THR A 3 -8.09 12.70 12.53
C THR A 3 -8.18 13.18 11.10
N THR A 4 -7.09 13.01 10.35
CA THR A 4 -7.00 13.44 8.96
C THR A 4 -6.13 12.47 8.15
N GLU A 5 -6.34 12.42 6.83
CA GLU A 5 -5.60 11.53 5.93
C GLU A 5 -4.25 12.15 5.52
N GLN A 6 -3.23 11.31 5.34
CA GLN A 6 -1.85 11.69 4.97
C GLN A 6 -1.79 12.67 3.77
N ASP A 7 -2.60 12.46 2.74
CA ASP A 7 -2.63 13.26 1.50
C ASP A 7 -2.93 14.73 1.74
N SER A 8 -3.60 14.99 2.85
CA SER A 8 -4.05 16.30 3.24
C SER A 8 -3.25 16.92 4.38
N ALA A 9 -2.24 16.19 4.87
CA ALA A 9 -1.47 16.51 6.07
C ALA A 9 -0.01 16.06 5.92
N GLY A 10 0.55 16.24 4.72
CA GLY A 10 1.93 15.84 4.40
C GLY A 10 2.99 16.69 5.11
N ASP A 11 2.63 17.88 5.58
CA ASP A 11 3.51 18.79 6.33
C ASP A 11 2.74 19.63 7.38
N GLU A 12 3.48 20.37 8.19
CA GLU A 12 2.90 21.24 9.23
C GLU A 12 1.99 22.33 8.67
N ALA A 13 2.26 22.84 7.47
CA ALA A 13 1.49 23.91 6.86
C ALA A 13 0.11 23.41 6.42
N ALA A 14 0.05 22.20 5.87
CA ALA A 14 -1.20 21.52 5.51
C ALA A 14 -2.07 21.23 6.74
N VAL A 15 -1.47 20.70 7.82
CA VAL A 15 -2.17 20.49 9.11
C VAL A 15 -2.70 21.82 9.66
N LYS A 16 -1.88 22.87 9.62
CA LYS A 16 -2.26 24.21 10.08
C LYS A 16 -3.44 24.77 9.29
N GLY A 17 -3.42 24.68 7.95
CA GLY A 17 -4.52 25.11 7.08
C GLY A 17 -5.83 24.39 7.42
N ARG A 18 -5.78 23.07 7.57
CA ARG A 18 -6.94 22.24 7.96
C ARG A 18 -7.53 22.63 9.31
N LEU A 19 -6.69 22.92 10.30
CA LEU A 19 -7.16 23.37 11.61
C LEU A 19 -7.87 24.72 11.52
N PHE A 20 -7.38 25.64 10.68
CA PHE A 20 -8.09 26.90 10.42
C PHE A 20 -9.44 26.68 9.75
N GLU A 21 -9.51 25.89 8.69
CA GLU A 21 -10.78 25.54 8.02
C GLU A 21 -11.77 24.91 9.02
N ALA A 22 -11.30 24.00 9.86
CA ALA A 22 -12.13 23.35 10.88
C ALA A 22 -12.67 24.35 11.92
N ILE A 23 -11.88 25.36 12.31
CA ILE A 23 -12.30 26.41 13.25
C ILE A 23 -13.34 27.33 12.59
N GLU A 24 -13.09 27.76 11.34
CA GLU A 24 -14.01 28.61 10.58
C GLU A 24 -15.35 27.93 10.29
N ALA A 25 -15.34 26.60 10.14
CA ALA A 25 -16.54 25.80 9.94
C ALA A 25 -17.39 25.62 11.20
N ILE A 26 -16.93 26.02 12.39
CA ILE A 26 -17.70 25.88 13.63
C ILE A 26 -18.94 26.82 13.55
N PRO A 27 -20.17 26.27 13.59
CA PRO A 27 -21.37 27.08 13.47
C PRO A 27 -21.45 28.17 14.55
N GLY A 28 -21.65 29.41 14.11
CA GLY A 28 -21.77 30.58 14.99
C GLY A 28 -20.44 31.09 15.56
N PHE A 29 -19.29 30.53 15.18
CA PHE A 29 -17.99 30.98 15.69
C PHE A 29 -17.72 32.45 15.36
N GLY A 30 -17.92 32.86 14.10
CA GLY A 30 -17.75 34.24 13.65
C GLY A 30 -18.71 35.25 14.29
N ASP A 31 -19.90 34.81 14.71
CA ASP A 31 -20.95 35.67 15.27
C ASP A 31 -20.72 36.02 16.74
N THR A 32 -19.79 35.32 17.42
CA THR A 32 -19.54 35.47 18.86
C THR A 32 -18.59 36.62 19.22
N GLY A 33 -17.98 37.27 18.23
CA GLY A 33 -16.93 38.29 18.42
C GLY A 33 -15.60 37.70 18.94
N VAL A 34 -15.39 36.39 18.79
CA VAL A 34 -14.14 35.69 19.09
C VAL A 34 -13.23 35.76 17.86
N ILE A 35 -11.97 36.15 18.06
CA ILE A 35 -10.95 36.23 17.02
C ILE A 35 -9.93 35.11 17.22
N VAL A 36 -9.67 34.36 16.16
CA VAL A 36 -8.58 33.38 16.10
C VAL A 36 -7.25 34.14 16.02
N GLY A 37 -6.41 33.95 17.03
CA GLY A 37 -5.07 34.49 17.08
C GLY A 37 -4.05 33.51 16.49
N GLU A 38 -2.92 33.39 17.17
CA GLU A 38 -1.83 32.53 16.72
C GLU A 38 -2.19 31.03 16.90
N LEU A 39 -2.08 30.26 15.82
CA LEU A 39 -2.11 28.80 15.84
C LEU A 39 -0.70 28.25 15.60
N LYS A 40 -0.20 27.43 16.52
CA LYS A 40 1.11 26.76 16.46
C LYS A 40 0.95 25.26 16.50
N ILE A 41 1.60 24.57 15.56
CA ILE A 41 1.90 23.15 15.68
C ILE A 41 3.08 23.03 16.65
N THR A 42 2.90 22.28 17.73
CA THR A 42 3.91 22.10 18.79
C THR A 42 4.64 20.77 18.65
N THR A 43 4.03 19.82 17.95
CA THR A 43 4.64 18.52 17.61
C THR A 43 4.07 18.09 16.28
N PHE A 44 4.94 17.57 15.40
CA PHE A 44 4.56 16.99 14.13
C PHE A 44 5.40 15.75 13.86
N VAL A 45 4.72 14.63 13.64
CA VAL A 45 5.30 13.38 13.17
C VAL A 45 4.54 13.02 11.89
N PRO A 46 5.20 13.02 10.71
CA PRO A 46 4.52 12.70 9.46
C PRO A 46 4.05 11.24 9.46
N ALA A 47 2.93 10.99 8.80
CA ALA A 47 2.55 9.62 8.48
C ALA A 47 3.46 9.07 7.38
N SER A 48 3.78 7.78 7.44
CA SER A 48 4.48 7.07 6.37
C SER A 48 3.50 6.16 5.65
N GLU A 49 3.51 6.22 4.33
CA GLU A 49 2.68 5.36 3.50
C GLU A 49 3.04 3.89 3.72
N GLY A 50 2.05 3.02 3.58
CA GLY A 50 2.24 1.58 3.64
C GLY A 50 3.27 1.13 2.62
N THR A 51 4.03 0.12 3.00
CA THR A 51 5.00 -0.57 2.16
C THR A 51 4.64 -2.04 2.09
N SER A 52 5.28 -2.80 1.20
CA SER A 52 5.06 -4.25 1.11
C SER A 52 5.37 -5.00 2.42
N ASP A 53 6.27 -4.48 3.24
CA ASP A 53 6.65 -5.00 4.56
C ASP A 53 5.84 -4.40 5.71
N ARG A 54 5.15 -3.27 5.50
CA ARG A 54 4.25 -2.63 6.46
C ARG A 54 2.99 -2.07 5.78
N PRO A 55 2.00 -2.92 5.48
CA PRO A 55 0.89 -2.59 4.58
C PRO A 55 -0.04 -1.48 5.09
N ASP A 56 -0.19 -1.35 6.41
CA ASP A 56 -1.00 -0.29 7.04
C ASP A 56 -0.25 1.06 7.15
N GLY A 57 1.03 1.10 6.77
CA GLY A 57 1.88 2.28 6.97
C GLY A 57 2.15 2.60 8.44
N MET A 58 2.56 3.84 8.70
CA MET A 58 2.73 4.40 10.03
C MET A 58 1.90 5.65 10.17
N ASP A 59 0.89 5.61 11.03
CA ASP A 59 0.15 6.80 11.42
C ASP A 59 1.11 7.87 11.97
N GLY A 60 0.93 9.09 11.48
CA GLY A 60 1.55 10.28 12.01
C GLY A 60 0.74 10.86 13.17
N SER A 61 1.28 11.89 13.80
CA SER A 61 0.61 12.61 14.86
C SER A 61 0.97 14.08 14.86
N PHE A 62 0.06 14.90 15.40
CA PHE A 62 0.36 16.30 15.64
C PHE A 62 -0.27 16.78 16.95
N ALA A 63 0.34 17.82 17.52
CA ALA A 63 -0.22 18.58 18.64
C ALA A 63 -0.19 20.06 18.30
N PHE A 64 -1.15 20.82 18.80
CA PHE A 64 -1.26 22.25 18.52
C PHE A 64 -1.76 23.06 19.72
N THR A 65 -1.44 24.35 19.66
CA THR A 65 -1.99 25.38 20.54
C THR A 65 -2.63 26.48 19.69
N LEU A 66 -3.65 27.10 20.25
CA LEU A 66 -4.41 28.17 19.64
C LEU A 66 -4.66 29.28 20.64
N LEU A 67 -4.34 30.51 20.26
CA LEU A 67 -4.73 31.70 21.01
C LEU A 67 -6.05 32.24 20.49
N LEU A 68 -6.93 32.62 21.41
CA LEU A 68 -8.23 33.22 21.13
C LEU A 68 -8.33 34.56 21.85
N SER A 69 -9.09 35.49 21.28
CA SER A 69 -9.40 36.75 21.95
C SER A 69 -10.86 37.16 21.74
N LYS A 70 -11.43 37.86 22.73
CA LYS A 70 -12.76 38.47 22.65
C LYS A 70 -12.72 39.79 23.40
N GLY A 71 -12.73 40.90 22.66
CA GLY A 71 -12.41 42.21 23.23
C GLY A 71 -11.02 42.21 23.90
N ASN A 72 -10.94 42.63 25.16
CA ASN A 72 -9.69 42.65 25.93
C ASN A 72 -9.32 41.31 26.60
N SER A 73 -10.18 40.30 26.52
CA SER A 73 -9.93 38.98 27.12
C SER A 73 -9.17 38.09 26.15
N LYS A 74 -8.13 37.41 26.65
CA LYS A 74 -7.35 36.39 25.92
C LYS A 74 -7.56 35.01 26.56
N GLY A 75 -7.65 34.00 25.72
CA GLY A 75 -7.75 32.60 26.12
C GLY A 75 -6.89 31.71 25.23
N GLY A 76 -6.60 30.50 25.69
CA GLY A 76 -5.86 29.51 24.92
C GLY A 76 -6.64 28.21 24.84
N ALA A 77 -6.54 27.54 23.69
CA ALA A 77 -7.00 26.17 23.49
C ALA A 77 -5.84 25.34 22.93
N GLY A 78 -5.94 24.02 23.05
CA GLY A 78 -4.97 23.11 22.47
C GLY A 78 -5.59 21.75 22.21
N GLY A 79 -4.94 20.98 21.37
CA GLY A 79 -5.42 19.67 20.99
C GLY A 79 -4.35 18.82 20.36
N ALA A 80 -4.67 17.55 20.17
CA ALA A 80 -3.86 16.60 19.44
C ALA A 80 -4.71 15.86 18.42
N GLY A 81 -4.03 15.36 17.39
CA GLY A 81 -4.65 14.58 16.33
C GLY A 81 -3.71 13.54 15.73
N THR A 82 -4.32 12.63 14.99
CA THR A 82 -3.67 11.55 14.27
C THR A 82 -3.73 11.84 12.78
N ILE A 83 -2.64 11.56 12.07
CA ILE A 83 -2.57 11.58 10.61
C ILE A 83 -2.60 10.13 10.18
N ARG A 84 -3.70 9.67 9.58
CA ARG A 84 -3.82 8.29 9.11
C ARG A 84 -2.90 8.08 7.93
N ALA A 85 -2.06 7.05 8.02
CA ALA A 85 -1.26 6.61 6.90
C ALA A 85 -2.15 6.09 5.77
N ARG A 86 -1.74 6.36 4.53
CA ARG A 86 -2.26 5.57 3.42
C ARG A 86 -1.75 4.14 3.56
N GLY A 87 -2.65 3.18 3.44
CA GLY A 87 -2.25 1.78 3.25
C GLY A 87 -1.54 1.62 1.90
N TYR A 88 -0.68 0.62 1.80
CA TYR A 88 0.03 0.29 0.56
C TYR A 88 -0.98 0.02 -0.57
N SER A 89 -1.07 0.93 -1.54
CA SER A 89 -2.01 0.83 -2.66
C SER A 89 -1.24 0.59 -3.95
N TYR A 90 -0.90 -0.67 -4.21
CA TYR A 90 -0.35 -1.07 -5.50
C TYR A 90 -0.99 -2.36 -6.00
N ILE A 91 -1.56 -2.29 -7.21
CA ILE A 91 -2.16 -3.42 -7.93
C ILE A 91 -1.08 -4.05 -8.82
N PRO A 92 -0.65 -5.30 -8.57
CA PRO A 92 0.25 -5.99 -9.48
C PRO A 92 -0.38 -6.13 -10.87
N GLY A 93 0.26 -5.56 -11.89
CA GLY A 93 -0.15 -5.72 -13.30
C GLY A 93 -1.35 -4.89 -13.74
N GLY A 94 -1.54 -3.70 -13.16
CA GLY A 94 -2.41 -2.61 -13.62
C GLY A 94 -3.53 -2.99 -14.59
N ARG A 95 -4.77 -3.09 -14.11
CA ARG A 95 -5.93 -2.86 -14.97
C ARG A 95 -5.80 -1.43 -15.54
N PRO A 96 -5.99 -1.21 -16.84
CA PRO A 96 -6.36 0.13 -17.29
C PRO A 96 -7.64 0.50 -16.54
N SER A 97 -7.64 1.60 -15.81
CA SER A 97 -8.88 2.29 -15.46
C SER A 97 -9.59 2.59 -16.79
N GLY A 98 -10.55 1.75 -17.13
CA GLY A 98 -11.00 1.61 -18.51
C GLY A 98 -12.05 0.53 -18.71
N SER A 99 -12.92 0.32 -17.72
CA SER A 99 -14.30 -0.07 -18.00
C SER A 99 -15.18 0.98 -17.33
N ASN A 100 -15.71 1.86 -18.17
CA ASN A 100 -16.66 2.91 -17.81
C ASN A 100 -17.78 2.34 -16.95
N ASP A 101 -17.72 2.57 -15.64
CA ASP A 101 -18.87 2.77 -14.80
C ASP A 101 -18.46 3.89 -13.84
N GLY A 102 -18.93 5.10 -14.15
CA GLY A 102 -18.54 6.33 -13.48
C GLY A 102 -18.99 6.36 -12.02
N GLU A 103 -18.19 5.77 -11.14
CA GLU A 103 -18.34 5.94 -9.71
C GLU A 103 -17.21 6.84 -9.19
N ASP A 104 -17.62 8.07 -8.95
CA ASP A 104 -17.03 9.04 -8.04
C ASP A 104 -16.17 8.37 -6.96
N TYR A 105 -14.84 8.54 -7.02
CA TYR A 105 -13.93 8.15 -5.94
C TYR A 105 -14.09 9.13 -4.77
N GLY A 106 -15.30 9.16 -4.21
CA GLY A 106 -15.64 9.82 -2.98
C GLY A 106 -14.98 9.13 -1.80
N SER A 107 -14.59 9.94 -0.82
CA SER A 107 -13.95 9.58 0.44
C SER A 107 -14.75 8.58 1.28
N ASN A 108 -14.69 7.29 0.93
CA ASN A 108 -14.87 6.10 1.80
C ASN A 108 -14.76 4.76 1.04
N ALA A 109 -14.18 4.75 -0.17
CA ALA A 109 -14.09 3.54 -0.98
C ALA A 109 -13.20 2.49 -0.29
N VAL A 110 -13.80 1.40 0.17
CA VAL A 110 -13.08 0.19 0.59
C VAL A 110 -12.33 -0.32 -0.64
N ASN A 111 -11.00 -0.41 -0.58
CA ASN A 111 -10.20 -0.94 -1.68
C ASN A 111 -10.70 -2.36 -2.02
N PRO A 112 -11.29 -2.59 -3.20
CA PRO A 112 -11.94 -3.86 -3.53
C PRO A 112 -10.93 -5.02 -3.62
N ASP A 113 -9.64 -4.73 -3.73
CA ASP A 113 -8.57 -5.71 -3.74
C ASP A 113 -8.18 -6.20 -2.35
N ILE A 114 -8.58 -5.50 -1.29
CA ILE A 114 -8.47 -6.01 0.08
C ILE A 114 -9.59 -7.02 0.30
N LEU A 115 -9.22 -8.30 0.43
CA LEU A 115 -10.18 -9.36 0.59
C LEU A 115 -10.36 -9.68 2.08
N HIS A 116 -11.60 -9.57 2.54
CA HIS A 116 -12.01 -10.04 3.85
C HIS A 116 -12.71 -11.39 3.69
N GLY A 117 -12.32 -12.38 4.48
CA GLY A 117 -12.80 -13.73 4.30
C GLY A 117 -11.94 -14.78 4.98
N THR A 118 -12.07 -16.01 4.53
CA THR A 118 -11.37 -17.18 5.07
C THR A 118 -10.71 -17.97 3.95
N TRP A 119 -9.48 -18.41 4.23
CA TRP A 119 -8.81 -19.42 3.42
C TRP A 119 -9.49 -20.78 3.61
N GLU A 120 -9.79 -21.45 2.51
CA GLU A 120 -10.32 -22.81 2.50
C GLU A 120 -9.39 -23.70 1.66
N ARG A 121 -9.02 -24.86 2.19
CA ARG A 121 -8.20 -25.85 1.49
C ARG A 121 -9.06 -27.03 1.10
N THR A 122 -9.10 -27.33 -0.19
CA THR A 122 -9.77 -28.52 -0.73
C THR A 122 -9.06 -29.80 -0.28
N GLU A 123 -9.73 -30.96 -0.38
CA GLU A 123 -9.14 -32.28 -0.08
C GLU A 123 -7.90 -32.58 -0.94
N THR A 124 -7.86 -32.04 -2.15
CA THR A 124 -6.72 -32.16 -3.08
C THR A 124 -5.60 -31.14 -2.81
N GLY A 125 -5.66 -30.40 -1.69
CA GLY A 125 -4.62 -29.48 -1.26
C GLY A 125 -4.65 -28.10 -1.88
N ILE A 126 -5.62 -27.80 -2.77
CA ILE A 126 -5.76 -26.51 -3.44
C ILE A 126 -6.37 -25.49 -2.47
N TRP A 127 -5.73 -24.33 -2.35
CA TRP A 127 -6.24 -23.19 -1.60
C TRP A 127 -7.21 -22.35 -2.43
N LYS A 128 -8.28 -21.90 -1.79
CA LYS A 128 -9.23 -20.91 -2.31
C LYS A 128 -9.51 -19.87 -1.21
N PHE A 129 -9.86 -18.65 -1.59
CA PHE A 129 -10.25 -17.62 -0.62
C PHE A 129 -11.74 -17.30 -0.72
N ARG A 130 -12.49 -17.65 0.33
CA ARG A 130 -13.93 -17.38 0.42
C ARG A 130 -14.13 -16.05 1.12
N GLN A 131 -14.65 -15.07 0.38
CA GLN A 131 -14.91 -13.72 0.90
C GLN A 131 -16.08 -13.74 1.90
N THR A 132 -16.18 -12.74 2.78
CA THR A 132 -17.26 -12.63 3.77
C THR A 132 -18.67 -12.69 3.17
N GLY A 133 -18.85 -12.23 1.93
CA GLY A 133 -20.09 -12.35 1.16
C GLY A 133 -20.40 -13.78 0.65
N GLY A 134 -19.55 -14.76 0.95
CA GLY A 134 -19.69 -16.16 0.59
C GLY A 134 -19.12 -16.55 -0.76
N ALA A 135 -18.85 -15.58 -1.65
CA ALA A 135 -18.25 -15.80 -2.96
C ALA A 135 -16.72 -16.00 -2.88
N TYR A 136 -16.16 -16.78 -3.80
CA TYR A 136 -14.71 -16.96 -3.92
C TYR A 136 -14.07 -15.83 -4.72
N ALA A 137 -12.81 -15.50 -4.40
CA ALA A 137 -11.98 -14.70 -5.30
C ALA A 137 -11.63 -15.51 -6.55
N VAL A 138 -11.86 -14.93 -7.74
CA VAL A 138 -11.65 -15.59 -9.04
C VAL A 138 -11.09 -14.59 -10.05
N SER A 139 -10.16 -15.05 -10.91
CA SER A 139 -9.52 -14.28 -11.99
C SER A 139 -8.97 -12.92 -11.56
N ARG A 140 -8.32 -12.85 -10.41
CA ARG A 140 -7.88 -11.56 -9.84
C ARG A 140 -6.73 -11.68 -8.87
N TRP A 141 -6.05 -10.55 -8.71
CA TRP A 141 -5.26 -10.26 -7.52
C TRP A 141 -6.17 -10.02 -6.31
N GLY A 142 -5.67 -10.35 -5.13
CA GLY A 142 -6.31 -10.05 -3.85
C GLY A 142 -5.28 -9.94 -2.73
N MET A 143 -5.41 -8.90 -1.92
CA MET A 143 -4.61 -8.66 -0.73
C MET A 143 -5.33 -9.27 0.48
N VAL A 144 -4.65 -10.18 1.17
CA VAL A 144 -5.13 -10.85 2.38
C VAL A 144 -4.06 -10.77 3.45
N ASP A 145 -4.40 -10.26 4.64
CA ASP A 145 -3.44 -10.04 5.74
C ASP A 145 -2.17 -9.29 5.31
N GLY A 146 -2.31 -8.33 4.38
CA GLY A 146 -1.19 -7.54 3.88
C GLY A 146 -0.31 -8.21 2.83
N LEU A 147 -0.66 -9.42 2.38
CA LEU A 147 0.05 -10.17 1.34
C LEU A 147 -0.79 -10.26 0.07
N TRP A 148 -0.14 -10.13 -1.10
CA TRP A 148 -0.80 -10.26 -2.40
C TRP A 148 -0.85 -11.71 -2.87
N TYR A 149 -2.00 -12.12 -3.39
CA TYR A 149 -2.25 -13.44 -3.97
C TYR A 149 -2.93 -13.29 -5.33
N TYR A 150 -2.78 -14.29 -6.20
CA TYR A 150 -3.55 -14.37 -7.43
C TYR A 150 -4.42 -15.62 -7.46
N PHE A 151 -5.67 -15.44 -7.86
CA PHE A 151 -6.66 -16.51 -8.02
C PHE A 151 -7.01 -16.68 -9.49
N ASP A 152 -7.00 -17.92 -9.98
CA ASP A 152 -7.40 -18.20 -11.36
C ASP A 152 -8.92 -18.20 -11.58
N GLY A 153 -9.36 -18.57 -12.79
CA GLY A 153 -10.77 -18.61 -13.16
C GLY A 153 -11.65 -19.56 -12.35
N GLU A 154 -11.05 -20.56 -11.70
CA GLU A 154 -11.74 -21.51 -10.83
C GLU A 154 -11.63 -21.10 -9.35
N GLY A 155 -10.93 -20.01 -9.06
CA GLY A 155 -10.67 -19.47 -7.72
C GLY A 155 -9.59 -20.22 -6.96
N ARG A 156 -8.73 -20.95 -7.67
CA ARG A 156 -7.56 -21.60 -7.09
C ARG A 156 -6.48 -20.55 -6.89
N MET A 157 -5.89 -20.51 -5.71
CA MET A 157 -4.71 -19.70 -5.42
C MET A 157 -3.52 -20.25 -6.21
N LEU A 158 -2.82 -19.38 -6.92
CA LEU A 158 -1.65 -19.75 -7.73
C LEU A 158 -0.35 -19.69 -6.91
N THR A 159 0.62 -20.50 -7.34
CA THR A 159 2.00 -20.55 -6.82
C THR A 159 2.98 -20.63 -8.00
N GLY A 160 4.28 -20.43 -7.73
CA GLY A 160 5.35 -20.40 -8.73
C GLY A 160 5.30 -19.19 -9.66
N TRP A 161 6.02 -19.29 -10.79
CA TRP A 161 6.03 -18.28 -11.84
C TRP A 161 4.69 -18.17 -12.56
N GLN A 162 4.14 -16.96 -12.63
CA GLN A 162 2.87 -16.67 -13.29
C GLN A 162 3.02 -15.51 -14.27
N TYR A 163 2.54 -15.71 -15.49
CA TYR A 163 2.48 -14.66 -16.51
C TYR A 163 1.10 -14.02 -16.52
N ILE A 164 1.00 -12.83 -15.92
CA ILE A 164 -0.27 -12.12 -15.69
C ILE A 164 -0.14 -10.72 -16.29
N ASN A 165 -1.11 -10.32 -17.11
CA ASN A 165 -1.16 -9.00 -17.74
C ASN A 165 0.17 -8.57 -18.41
N GLN A 166 0.74 -9.49 -19.18
CA GLN A 166 1.99 -9.32 -19.93
C GLN A 166 3.27 -9.23 -19.09
N GLN A 167 3.19 -9.46 -17.79
CA GLN A 167 4.30 -9.40 -16.85
C GLN A 167 4.46 -10.75 -16.13
N TRP A 168 5.70 -11.11 -15.78
CA TRP A 168 5.96 -12.26 -14.92
C TRP A 168 5.96 -11.85 -13.45
N TYR A 169 5.34 -12.68 -12.61
CA TYR A 169 5.33 -12.61 -11.15
C TYR A 169 5.76 -13.95 -10.59
N TYR A 170 6.26 -13.96 -9.36
CA TYR A 170 6.49 -15.19 -8.60
C TYR A 170 5.61 -15.21 -7.36
N LEU A 171 4.80 -16.25 -7.24
CA LEU A 171 3.91 -16.49 -6.11
C LEU A 171 4.58 -17.59 -5.27
N CYS A 172 4.94 -17.30 -4.03
CA CYS A 172 5.73 -18.19 -3.19
C CYS A 172 5.15 -19.60 -3.14
N THR A 173 6.01 -20.61 -3.31
CA THR A 173 5.66 -22.00 -3.04
C THR A 173 5.76 -22.28 -1.54
N GLU A 174 5.28 -23.45 -1.10
CA GLU A 174 5.49 -23.90 0.27
C GLU A 174 6.99 -23.95 0.64
N GLU A 175 7.85 -24.35 -0.29
CA GLU A 175 9.30 -24.42 -0.07
C GLU A 175 9.90 -23.03 0.20
N ASP A 176 9.45 -21.99 -0.51
CA ASP A 176 9.92 -20.62 -0.32
C ASP A 176 9.65 -20.12 1.10
N THR A 177 8.52 -20.51 1.70
CA THR A 177 8.14 -20.06 3.05
C THR A 177 9.11 -20.50 4.14
N LYS A 178 9.92 -21.53 3.87
CA LYS A 178 10.95 -22.01 4.82
C LYS A 178 12.12 -21.04 4.94
N THR A 179 12.33 -20.19 3.95
CA THR A 179 13.48 -19.26 3.90
C THR A 179 13.05 -17.79 3.83
N LYS A 180 11.89 -17.48 3.24
CA LYS A 180 11.36 -16.11 3.12
C LYS A 180 10.47 -15.77 4.32
N ILE A 181 11.07 -15.15 5.33
CA ILE A 181 10.36 -14.70 6.54
C ILE A 181 9.28 -13.67 6.16
N GLY A 182 8.08 -13.84 6.69
CA GLY A 182 6.94 -12.93 6.47
C GLY A 182 6.09 -13.24 5.25
N LEU A 183 6.50 -14.17 4.38
CA LEU A 183 5.68 -14.64 3.25
C LEU A 183 5.00 -15.98 3.57
N LYS A 184 3.81 -16.17 3.00
CA LYS A 184 3.03 -17.41 3.06
C LYS A 184 3.04 -18.08 1.69
N GLU A 185 2.65 -19.35 1.63
CA GLU A 185 2.39 -20.04 0.36
C GLU A 185 1.38 -19.23 -0.47
N GLY A 186 1.65 -19.04 -1.76
CA GLY A 186 0.88 -18.23 -2.70
C GLY A 186 1.12 -16.73 -2.62
N ALA A 187 1.81 -16.23 -1.60
CA ALA A 187 2.08 -14.80 -1.47
C ALA A 187 3.05 -14.34 -2.58
N MET A 188 2.74 -13.22 -3.23
CA MET A 188 3.59 -12.61 -4.25
C MET A 188 4.93 -12.21 -3.63
N ALA A 189 6.01 -12.68 -4.25
CA ALA A 189 7.35 -12.29 -3.87
C ALA A 189 7.73 -10.92 -4.46
N THR A 190 8.55 -10.20 -3.73
CA THR A 190 9.26 -8.99 -4.18
C THR A 190 10.75 -9.17 -3.88
N GLY A 191 11.59 -8.33 -4.48
CA GLY A 191 13.04 -8.36 -4.32
C GLY A 191 13.72 -9.55 -4.99
N TRP A 192 14.90 -9.90 -4.47
CA TRP A 192 15.73 -10.97 -4.99
C TRP A 192 15.11 -12.35 -4.78
N HIS A 193 15.07 -13.15 -5.83
CA HIS A 193 14.62 -14.54 -5.78
C HIS A 193 15.59 -15.44 -6.53
N PHE A 194 16.16 -16.41 -5.82
CA PHE A 194 16.94 -17.47 -6.45
C PHE A 194 16.01 -18.62 -6.83
N ASP A 195 16.02 -18.99 -8.11
CA ASP A 195 15.29 -20.16 -8.59
C ASP A 195 16.29 -21.29 -8.87
N SER A 196 16.13 -22.39 -8.13
CA SER A 196 17.02 -23.54 -8.21
C SER A 196 16.87 -24.33 -9.52
N ALA A 197 15.73 -24.24 -10.21
CA ALA A 197 15.51 -24.87 -11.50
C ALA A 197 16.32 -24.18 -12.61
N TYR A 198 16.47 -22.85 -12.52
CA TYR A 198 17.30 -22.06 -13.44
C TYR A 198 18.74 -21.87 -12.97
N GLN A 199 19.04 -22.22 -11.71
CA GLN A 199 20.30 -21.92 -11.03
C GLN A 199 20.70 -20.44 -11.15
N ALA A 200 19.70 -19.55 -11.10
CA ALA A 200 19.88 -18.13 -11.38
C ALA A 200 19.10 -17.25 -10.41
N TRP A 201 19.60 -16.04 -10.23
CA TRP A 201 18.90 -14.99 -9.52
C TRP A 201 17.96 -14.24 -10.46
N PHE A 202 16.80 -13.91 -9.94
CA PHE A 202 15.81 -13.03 -10.53
C PHE A 202 15.57 -11.87 -9.57
N TYR A 203 15.06 -10.77 -10.09
CA TYR A 203 14.62 -9.66 -9.27
C TYR A 203 13.18 -9.31 -9.59
N LEU A 204 12.34 -9.34 -8.56
CA LEU A 204 10.97 -8.86 -8.63
C LEU A 204 10.93 -7.45 -8.05
N GLY A 205 10.34 -6.52 -8.79
CA GLY A 205 10.16 -5.16 -8.29
C GLY A 205 9.30 -5.12 -7.04
N THR A 206 9.17 -3.94 -6.45
CA THR A 206 8.22 -3.70 -5.35
C THR A 206 6.78 -3.97 -5.79
N ASP A 207 6.52 -3.86 -7.09
CA ASP A 207 5.29 -4.24 -7.77
C ASP A 207 5.12 -5.75 -8.02
N GLY A 208 6.12 -6.55 -7.66
CA GLY A 208 6.18 -7.99 -7.95
C GLY A 208 6.55 -8.31 -9.40
N ALA A 209 6.67 -7.31 -10.27
CA ALA A 209 6.99 -7.51 -11.67
C ALA A 209 8.46 -7.97 -11.82
N MET A 210 8.66 -9.05 -12.56
CA MET A 210 10.00 -9.54 -12.88
C MET A 210 10.77 -8.53 -13.73
N ALA A 211 11.97 -8.18 -13.29
CA ALA A 211 12.89 -7.32 -13.99
C ALA A 211 13.44 -7.99 -15.27
N ILE A 212 13.63 -7.17 -16.31
CA ILE A 212 14.30 -7.55 -17.56
C ILE A 212 15.21 -6.41 -18.04
N GLY A 213 16.28 -6.74 -18.74
CA GLY A 213 17.27 -5.78 -19.22
C GLY A 213 18.08 -5.13 -18.09
N GLN A 214 18.59 -3.93 -18.34
CA GLN A 214 19.37 -3.18 -17.35
C GLN A 214 18.50 -2.64 -16.22
N ARG A 215 18.94 -2.82 -14.97
CA ARG A 215 18.32 -2.24 -13.77
C ARG A 215 19.38 -1.74 -12.81
N GLU A 216 19.04 -0.68 -12.08
CA GLU A 216 19.82 -0.21 -10.93
C GLU A 216 19.07 -0.61 -9.66
N ILE A 217 19.75 -1.35 -8.78
CA ILE A 217 19.22 -1.88 -7.52
C ILE A 217 20.27 -1.61 -6.45
N ASP A 218 19.90 -0.89 -5.39
CA ASP A 218 20.79 -0.53 -4.28
C ASP A 218 22.13 0.11 -4.72
N GLY A 219 22.07 0.98 -5.75
CA GLY A 219 23.25 1.67 -6.29
C GLY A 219 24.17 0.81 -7.16
N LYS A 220 23.77 -0.44 -7.48
CA LYS A 220 24.50 -1.35 -8.37
C LYS A 220 23.72 -1.61 -9.65
N ARG A 221 24.43 -1.85 -10.75
CA ARG A 221 23.82 -2.13 -12.05
C ARG A 221 23.80 -3.63 -12.33
N TYR A 222 22.63 -4.13 -12.68
CA TYR A 222 22.39 -5.54 -13.00
C TYR A 222 21.81 -5.65 -14.42
N TYR A 223 22.13 -6.75 -15.10
CA TYR A 223 21.54 -7.10 -16.39
C TYR A 223 20.79 -8.43 -16.29
N PHE A 224 19.47 -8.36 -16.47
CA PHE A 224 18.56 -9.50 -16.50
C PHE A 224 18.21 -9.85 -17.95
N ASN A 225 18.15 -11.13 -18.29
CA ASN A 225 17.91 -11.57 -19.67
C ASN A 225 16.55 -11.03 -20.21
N PRO A 226 16.51 -10.19 -21.25
CA PRO A 226 15.24 -9.74 -21.83
C PRO A 226 14.63 -10.75 -22.81
N GLU A 227 15.39 -11.73 -23.27
CA GLU A 227 15.01 -12.64 -24.34
C GLU A 227 14.05 -13.73 -23.88
N SER A 228 13.09 -14.07 -24.74
CA SER A 228 12.12 -15.14 -24.49
C SER A 228 12.69 -16.52 -24.88
N ASP A 229 13.89 -16.84 -24.39
CA ASP A 229 14.66 -18.05 -24.72
C ASP A 229 14.50 -19.19 -23.69
N GLY A 230 13.58 -19.02 -22.75
CA GLY A 230 13.40 -19.91 -21.60
C GLY A 230 14.15 -19.48 -20.35
N THR A 231 15.01 -18.45 -20.41
CA THR A 231 15.73 -17.89 -19.24
C THR A 231 15.44 -16.41 -19.04
N LYS A 232 14.32 -15.91 -19.58
CA LYS A 232 13.89 -14.51 -19.45
C LYS A 232 13.85 -14.09 -17.98
N GLY A 233 14.48 -12.97 -17.66
CA GLY A 233 14.58 -12.41 -16.31
C GLY A 233 15.73 -12.97 -15.48
N ALA A 234 16.44 -14.01 -15.93
CA ALA A 234 17.59 -14.52 -15.21
C ALA A 234 18.74 -13.50 -15.22
N LEU A 235 19.37 -13.29 -14.06
CA LEU A 235 20.53 -12.42 -13.91
C LEU A 235 21.71 -13.00 -14.70
N GLN A 236 22.27 -12.19 -15.61
CA GLN A 236 23.43 -12.57 -16.42
C GLN A 236 24.72 -11.88 -15.97
N LYS A 237 24.63 -10.66 -15.42
CA LYS A 237 25.80 -9.87 -15.03
C LYS A 237 25.48 -8.87 -13.92
N GLU A 238 26.42 -8.71 -13.00
CA GLU A 238 26.53 -7.58 -12.06
C GLU A 238 27.70 -6.69 -12.50
N GLU A 239 27.50 -5.37 -12.52
CA GLU A 239 28.55 -4.37 -12.71
C GLU A 239 28.66 -3.52 -11.44
N ILE A 240 29.88 -3.46 -10.89
CA ILE A 240 30.23 -2.57 -9.77
C ILE A 240 30.78 -1.28 -10.38
N LEU A 241 30.14 -0.15 -10.07
CA LEU A 241 30.65 1.19 -10.38
C LEU A 241 31.70 1.62 -9.36
#